data_AF-A0A067QN03-F1
#
_entry.id   AF-A0A067QN03-F1
#
_cell.length_a   1.000
_cell.length_b   1.000
_cell.length_c   1.000
_cell.angle_alpha   90.00
_cell.angle_beta   90.00
_cell.angle_gamma   90.00
#
_symmetry.space_group_name_H-M   'P 1'
#
loop_
_entity.id
_entity.type
_entity.pdbx_description
1 polymer ?
#
loop_
_entity_poly.entity_id
_entity_poly.type
_entity_poly.pdbx_seq_one_letter_code
_entity_poly.pdbx_strand_id
1 'polypeptide(L)' 'WNCTHVMIRHALLLRKAIDRWVIDYEELRPLLLSPEDWKLLEQIADLLKVRSLLNLRGPVTYESR' A
#
# COMPACT_ATOMS: atom_id res chain seq x y z
N TRP A 1 7.17 -0.90 -7.49
CA TRP A 1 7.16 -1.40 -6.09
C TRP A 1 7.22 -0.30 -5.04
N ASN A 2 8.00 0.79 -5.21
CA ASN A 2 7.92 1.94 -4.29
C ASN A 2 6.53 2.61 -4.34
N CYS A 3 5.96 2.78 -5.54
CA CYS A 3 4.59 3.26 -5.75
C CYS A 3 3.55 2.40 -5.02
N THR A 4 3.64 1.08 -5.14
CA THR A 4 2.75 0.12 -4.45
C THR A 4 2.81 0.27 -2.93
N HIS A 5 4.03 0.40 -2.35
CA HIS A 5 4.18 0.66 -0.91
C HIS A 5 3.50 1.96 -0.48
N VAL A 6 3.72 3.05 -1.22
CA VAL A 6 3.10 4.36 -0.94
C VAL A 6 1.58 4.29 -1.05
N MET A 7 1.06 3.62 -2.09
CA MET A 7 -0.39 3.43 -2.27
C MET A 7 -1.01 2.66 -1.11
N ILE A 8 -0.40 1.56 -0.66
CA ILE A 8 -0.93 0.78 0.45
C ILE A 8 -0.91 1.61 1.75
N ARG A 9 0.18 2.34 2.02
CA ARG A 9 0.24 3.24 3.19
C ARG A 9 -0.83 4.32 3.15
N HIS A 10 -1.09 4.88 1.98
CA HIS A 10 -2.12 5.88 1.79
C HIS A 10 -3.53 5.28 1.99
N ALA A 11 -3.78 4.08 1.45
CA ALA A 11 -5.03 3.36 1.66
C ALA A 11 -5.27 3.04 3.14
N LEU A 12 -4.23 2.61 3.88
CA LEU A 12 -4.32 2.37 5.33
C LEU A 12 -4.67 3.64 6.11
N LEU A 13 -4.12 4.80 5.72
CA LEU A 13 -4.46 6.10 6.33
C LEU A 13 -5.91 6.50 6.06
N LEU A 14 -6.42 6.18 4.87
CA LEU A 14 -7.79 6.46 4.46
C LEU A 14 -8.80 5.35 4.81
N ARG A 15 -8.40 4.29 5.53
CA ARG A 15 -9.23 3.10 5.78
C ARG A 15 -10.67 3.42 6.13
N LYS A 16 -10.90 4.29 7.13
CA LYS A 16 -12.25 4.67 7.58
C LYS A 16 -13.08 5.35 6.49
N ALA A 17 -12.45 6.18 5.65
CA ALA A 17 -13.12 6.87 4.56
C ALA A 17 -13.45 5.90 3.42
N ILE A 18 -12.53 4.97 3.12
CA ILE A 18 -12.72 3.91 2.13
C ILE A 18 -13.84 2.97 2.55
N ASP A 19 -13.82 2.47 3.80
CA ASP A 19 -14.87 1.57 4.32
C ASP A 19 -16.25 2.24 4.24
N ARG A 20 -16.35 3.52 4.66
CA ARG A 20 -17.60 4.28 4.57
C ARG A 20 -18.04 4.46 3.12
N TRP A 21 -17.12 4.83 2.23
CA TRP A 21 -17.42 5.01 0.82
C TRP A 21 -17.89 3.70 0.17
N VAL A 22 -17.29 2.56 0.50
CA VAL A 22 -17.71 1.26 -0.03
C VAL A 22 -19.09 0.83 0.52
N ILE A 23 -19.41 1.18 1.77
CA ILE A 23 -20.73 0.89 2.36
C ILE A 23 -21.84 1.72 1.70
N ASP A 24 -21.56 3.00 1.45
CA ASP A 24 -22.53 3.96 0.91
C ASP A 24 -22.90 3.68 -0.57
N TYR A 25 -22.08 2.92 -1.31
CA TYR A 25 -22.25 2.61 -2.73
C TYR A 25 -22.39 1.10 -2.93
N GLU A 26 -23.61 0.64 -3.25
CA GLU A 26 -23.97 -0.78 -3.28
C GLU A 26 -23.14 -1.61 -4.27
N GLU A 27 -22.80 -1.03 -5.41
CA GLU A 27 -21.95 -1.63 -6.44
C GLU A 27 -20.51 -1.89 -5.98
N LEU A 28 -20.05 -1.16 -4.95
CA LEU A 28 -18.69 -1.30 -4.40
C LEU A 28 -18.61 -2.30 -3.26
N ARG A 29 -19.73 -2.69 -2.63
CA ARG A 29 -19.74 -3.60 -1.47
C ARG A 29 -18.96 -4.91 -1.67
N PRO A 30 -18.89 -5.53 -2.87
CA PRO A 30 -18.04 -6.70 -3.09
C PRO A 30 -16.53 -6.44 -2.89
N LEU A 31 -16.10 -5.17 -2.93
CA LEU A 31 -14.72 -4.73 -2.71
C LEU A 31 -14.46 -4.36 -1.24
N LEU A 32 -15.43 -4.51 -0.35
CA LEU A 32 -15.24 -4.22 1.07
C LEU A 32 -14.21 -5.17 1.64
N LEU A 33 -13.15 -4.61 2.21
CA LEU A 33 -12.09 -5.37 2.82
C LEU A 33 -12.47 -5.76 4.24
N SER A 34 -12.25 -7.02 4.59
CA SER A 34 -12.37 -7.49 5.97
C SER A 34 -11.27 -6.90 6.85
N PRO A 35 -11.43 -6.90 8.19
CA PRO A 35 -10.35 -6.55 9.10
C PRO A 35 -9.05 -7.35 8.85
N GLU A 36 -9.19 -8.61 8.45
CA GLU A 36 -8.09 -9.51 8.10
C GLU A 36 -7.38 -9.07 6.81
N ASP A 37 -8.12 -8.63 5.79
CA ASP A 37 -7.55 -8.11 4.55
C ASP A 37 -6.77 -6.81 4.78
N TRP A 38 -7.30 -5.92 5.62
CA TRP A 38 -6.59 -4.70 6.02
C TRP A 38 -5.28 -5.02 6.76
N LYS A 39 -5.30 -6.05 7.63
CA LYS A 39 -4.10 -6.50 8.34
C LYS A 39 -3.08 -7.13 7.38
N LEU A 40 -3.52 -7.88 6.39
CA LEU A 40 -2.65 -8.42 5.35
C LEU A 40 -1.99 -7.29 4.53
N LEU A 41 -2.74 -6.25 4.18
CA LEU A 41 -2.21 -5.07 3.48
C LEU A 41 -1.13 -4.35 4.31
N GLU A 42 -1.31 -4.24 5.62
CA GLU A 42 -0.30 -3.68 6.53
C GLU A 42 0.98 -4.52 6.53
N GLN A 43 0.87 -5.84 6.62
CA GLN A 43 2.02 -6.76 6.55
C GLN A 43 2.76 -6.66 5.21
N ILE A 44 2.02 -6.56 4.09
CA ILE A 44 2.60 -6.36 2.76
C ILE A 44 3.34 -5.02 2.70
N ALA A 45 2.78 -3.95 3.24
CA ALA A 45 3.45 -2.65 3.28
C ALA A 45 4.74 -2.69 4.10
N ASP A 46 4.76 -3.40 5.23
CA ASP A 46 5.97 -3.57 6.04
C ASP A 46 7.05 -4.37 5.31
N LEU A 47 6.68 -5.45 4.62
CA LEU A 47 7.62 -6.23 3.81
C LEU A 47 8.21 -5.39 2.67
N LEU A 48 7.39 -4.60 2.00
CA LEU A 48 7.83 -3.74 0.90
C LEU A 48 8.77 -2.61 1.37
N LYS A 49 8.65 -2.14 2.63
CA LYS A 49 9.53 -1.13 3.21
C LYS A 49 11.00 -1.57 3.21
N VAL A 50 11.27 -2.84 3.51
CA VAL A 50 12.64 -3.40 3.57
C VAL A 50 13.32 -3.32 2.20
N ARG A 51 12.58 -3.62 1.12
CA ARG A 51 13.12 -3.58 -0.24
C ARG A 51 13.41 -2.15 -0.72
N SER A 52 12.58 -1.18 -0.34
CA SER A 52 12.80 0.23 -0.66
C SER A 52 14.08 0.78 0.00
N LEU A 53 14.36 0.37 1.24
CA LEU A 53 15.57 0.79 1.95
C LEU A 53 16.85 0.14 1.40
N LEU A 54 16.77 -1.12 0.92
CA LEU A 54 17.88 -1.78 0.24
C LEU A 54 18.21 -1.11 -1.11
N ASN A 55 17.19 -0.67 -1.86
CA ASN A 55 17.39 0.08 -3.12
C ASN A 55 18.07 1.45 -2.91
N LEU A 56 17.96 2.04 -1.72
CA LEU A 56 18.62 3.30 -1.37
C LEU A 56 20.05 3.11 -0.82
N ARG A 57 20.47 1.87 -0.56
CA ARG A 57 21.82 1.53 -0.04
C ARG A 57 22.70 0.80 -1.06
N GLY A 58 22.21 0.51 -2.26
CA GLY A 58 23.03 0.07 -3.40
C GLY A 58 23.58 1.27 -4.18
N PRO A 59 24.76 1.17 -4.82
CA PRO A 59 25.38 2.30 -5.50
C PRO A 59 24.54 2.68 -6.72
N VAL A 60 23.99 3.90 -6.71
CA VAL A 60 23.48 4.54 -7.93
C VAL A 60 24.71 5.02 -8.70
N THR A 61 25.29 4.15 -9.53
CA THR A 61 26.25 4.61 -10.54
C THR A 61 25.47 5.21 -11.69
N TYR A 62 25.40 6.54 -11.70
CA TYR A 62 25.13 7.28 -12.93
C TYR A 62 26.39 7.18 -13.80
N GLU A 63 26.48 6.14 -14.63
CA GLU A 63 27.38 6.23 -15.79
C GLU A 63 26.74 7.17 -16.79
N SER A 64 27.26 8.41 -16.80
CA SER A 64 27.11 9.33 -17.90
C SER A 64 27.82 8.75 -19.13
N ARG A 65 27.08 8.53 -20.21
CA ARG A 65 27.56 8.58 -21.59
C ARG A 65 26.39 8.71 -22.55
#